data_AF-V6JXC0-F1
#
_entry.id   AF-V6JXC0-F1
#
_cell.length_a   1.000
_cell.length_b   1.000
_cell.length_c   1.000
_cell.angle_alpha   90.00
_cell.angle_beta   90.00
_cell.angle_gamma   90.00
#
_symmetry.space_group_name_H-M   'P 1'
#
loop_
_entity.id
_entity.type
_entity.pdbx_description
1 polymer ?
#
loop_
_entity_poly.entity_id
_entity_poly.type
_entity_poly.pdbx_seq_one_letter_code
_entity_poly.pdbx_strand_id
1 'polypeptide(L)'
;MNHPVQYVAVQAPDGEVVGYVWADYTADALQWAQRAATGADGYRLGQEWAAKVAETRERGLPVAGALTELARAAGTGPPVDVSGPEAVEDLARTVTEADDRRLLAQLDHGNAEAWQELADAYAALTDDDRDVRWGGGEKNANGAIQWPYPIYSRPLWRVVTALWGIGAVTAEHRWSASPPPVVPPSGRLRPADAVRAATYLAVGERVNEGSVDEALRSGLFDAMVAALLDRHIAHAS
;
A
#
# COMPACT_ATOMS: atom_id res chain seq x y z
N MET A 1 -3.14 -22.07 -28.69
CA MET A 1 -3.66 -21.73 -27.36
C MET A 1 -4.61 -20.56 -27.57
N ASN A 2 -5.92 -20.78 -27.42
CA ASN A 2 -6.88 -19.68 -27.46
C ASN A 2 -6.79 -19.01 -26.10
N HIS A 3 -6.21 -17.81 -26.02
CA HIS A 3 -6.16 -17.04 -24.79
C HIS A 3 -7.57 -16.49 -24.53
N PRO A 4 -8.32 -17.03 -23.55
CA PRO A 4 -9.71 -16.64 -23.35
C PRO A 4 -9.82 -15.28 -22.65
N VAL A 5 -8.68 -14.71 -22.23
CA VAL A 5 -8.63 -13.46 -21.49
C VAL A 5 -7.78 -12.43 -22.21
N GLN A 6 -8.33 -11.23 -22.33
CA GLN A 6 -7.64 -10.06 -22.87
C GLN A 6 -7.75 -8.90 -21.90
N TYR A 7 -6.71 -8.07 -21.85
CA TYR A 7 -6.73 -6.85 -21.04
C TYR A 7 -6.26 -5.62 -21.81
N VAL A 8 -6.62 -4.45 -21.31
CA VAL A 8 -6.10 -3.14 -21.68
C VAL A 8 -5.59 -2.44 -20.43
N ALA A 9 -4.37 -1.94 -20.49
CA ALA A 9 -3.83 -1.06 -19.46
C ALA A 9 -4.51 0.30 -19.53
N VAL A 10 -4.85 0.87 -18.38
CA VAL A 10 -5.29 2.27 -18.29
C VAL A 10 -4.15 3.07 -17.70
N GLN A 11 -3.82 4.20 -18.34
CA GLN A 11 -2.74 5.08 -17.89
C GLN A 11 -3.26 6.45 -17.46
N ALA A 12 -2.63 7.02 -16.44
CA ALA A 12 -2.76 8.43 -16.10
C ALA A 12 -1.99 9.30 -17.12
N PRO A 13 -2.23 10.64 -17.15
CA PRO A 13 -1.59 11.53 -18.12
C PRO A 13 -0.05 11.55 -18.08
N ASP A 14 0.54 11.18 -16.94
CA ASP A 14 1.98 11.07 -16.74
C ASP A 14 2.56 9.71 -17.21
N GLY A 15 1.71 8.81 -17.72
CA GLY A 15 2.09 7.49 -18.19
C GLY A 15 2.07 6.40 -17.12
N GLU A 16 1.72 6.71 -15.87
CA GLU A 16 1.51 5.69 -14.83
C GLU A 16 0.38 4.74 -15.23
N VAL A 17 0.62 3.42 -15.18
CA VAL A 17 -0.47 2.44 -15.27
C VAL A 17 -1.26 2.45 -13.96
N VAL A 18 -2.56 2.72 -14.04
CA VAL A 18 -3.45 2.80 -12.87
C VAL A 18 -4.26 1.52 -12.64
N GLY A 19 -4.33 0.65 -13.64
CA GLY A 19 -5.08 -0.60 -13.59
C GLY A 19 -5.34 -1.17 -14.97
N TYR A 20 -6.17 -2.20 -15.00
CA TYR A 20 -6.45 -2.97 -16.20
C TYR A 20 -7.95 -3.22 -16.34
N VAL A 21 -8.50 -2.88 -17.50
CA VAL A 21 -9.80 -3.40 -17.93
C VAL A 21 -9.53 -4.74 -18.59
N TRP A 22 -10.26 -5.79 -18.23
CA TRP A 22 -10.06 -7.09 -18.84
C TRP A 22 -11.37 -7.83 -19.07
N ALA A 23 -11.34 -8.72 -20.05
CA ALA A 23 -12.43 -9.56 -20.47
C ALA A 23 -12.04 -11.02 -20.37
N ASP A 24 -12.93 -11.86 -19.86
CA ASP A 24 -12.88 -13.31 -20.02
C ASP A 24 -14.01 -13.74 -20.94
N TYR A 25 -13.64 -14.15 -22.14
CA TYR A 25 -14.57 -14.58 -23.19
C TYR A 25 -15.20 -15.95 -22.91
N THR A 26 -14.60 -16.76 -22.04
CA THR A 26 -15.18 -18.05 -21.63
C THR A 26 -16.22 -17.88 -20.54
N ALA A 27 -16.02 -16.94 -19.62
CA ALA A 27 -16.97 -16.60 -18.57
C ALA A 27 -17.96 -15.49 -18.96
N ASP A 28 -17.83 -14.93 -20.18
CA ASP A 28 -18.56 -13.73 -20.63
C ASP A 28 -18.50 -12.59 -19.59
N ALA A 29 -17.30 -12.37 -19.04
CA ALA A 29 -17.06 -11.41 -17.97
C ALA A 29 -16.24 -10.22 -18.46
N LEU A 30 -16.59 -9.04 -17.97
CA LEU A 30 -15.83 -7.80 -18.12
C LEU A 30 -15.56 -7.24 -16.73
N GLN A 31 -14.31 -6.96 -16.40
CA GLN A 31 -13.91 -6.55 -15.06
C GLN A 31 -12.83 -5.46 -15.06
N TRP A 32 -12.68 -4.83 -13.90
CA TRP A 32 -11.65 -3.85 -13.59
C TRP A 32 -10.71 -4.42 -12.53
N ALA A 33 -9.41 -4.35 -12.78
CA ALA A 33 -8.37 -4.65 -11.81
C ALA A 33 -7.59 -3.37 -11.49
N GLN A 34 -7.79 -2.82 -10.29
CA GLN A 34 -7.04 -1.67 -9.79
C GLN A 34 -5.59 -2.07 -9.49
N ARG A 35 -4.60 -1.28 -9.94
CA ARG A 35 -3.22 -1.48 -9.46
C ARG A 35 -3.08 -1.06 -8.01
N ALA A 36 -2.47 -1.94 -7.20
CA ALA A 36 -2.28 -1.71 -5.76
C ALA A 36 -1.27 -0.58 -5.47
N ALA A 37 -0.23 -0.48 -6.29
CA ALA A 37 0.81 0.54 -6.19
C ALA A 37 0.51 1.73 -7.12
N THR A 38 -0.54 2.47 -6.78
CA THR A 38 -0.93 3.69 -7.52
C THR A 38 -0.91 4.90 -6.62
N GLY A 39 -0.56 6.05 -7.21
CA GLY A 39 -0.60 7.31 -6.49
C GLY A 39 -2.02 7.82 -6.24
N ALA A 40 -2.16 8.91 -5.51
CA ALA A 40 -3.47 9.45 -5.15
C ALA A 40 -4.33 9.76 -6.39
N ASP A 41 -3.74 10.38 -7.41
CA ASP A 41 -4.43 10.67 -8.68
C ASP A 41 -4.72 9.41 -9.49
N GLY A 42 -3.76 8.47 -9.53
CA GLY A 42 -3.95 7.17 -10.19
C GLY A 42 -5.09 6.36 -9.55
N TYR A 43 -5.21 6.42 -8.23
CA TYR A 43 -6.32 5.79 -7.49
C TYR A 43 -7.67 6.43 -7.82
N ARG A 44 -7.74 7.76 -7.87
CA ARG A 44 -8.96 8.48 -8.23
C ARG A 44 -9.39 8.15 -9.67
N LEU A 45 -8.46 8.18 -10.62
CA LEU A 45 -8.72 7.76 -11.99
C LEU A 45 -9.18 6.30 -12.05
N GLY A 46 -8.59 5.43 -11.23
CA GLY A 46 -9.01 4.05 -11.10
C GLY A 46 -10.47 3.87 -10.67
N GLN A 47 -10.96 4.71 -9.74
CA GLN A 47 -12.38 4.70 -9.36
C GLN A 47 -13.30 5.16 -10.49
N GLU A 48 -12.88 6.16 -11.26
CA GLU A 48 -13.62 6.59 -12.46
C GLU A 48 -13.72 5.45 -13.49
N TRP A 49 -12.63 4.68 -13.67
CA TRP A 49 -12.62 3.52 -14.56
C TRP A 49 -13.43 2.34 -14.03
N ALA A 50 -13.41 2.07 -12.73
CA ALA A 50 -14.25 1.06 -12.11
C ALA A 50 -15.75 1.34 -12.39
N ALA A 51 -16.18 2.59 -12.20
CA ALA A 51 -17.54 3.03 -12.52
C ALA A 51 -17.86 2.86 -14.02
N LYS A 52 -16.95 3.31 -14.89
CA LYS A 52 -17.12 3.19 -16.34
C LYS A 52 -17.26 1.74 -16.82
N VAL A 53 -16.49 0.81 -16.24
CA VAL A 53 -16.61 -0.62 -16.54
C VAL A 53 -17.99 -1.15 -16.09
N ALA A 54 -18.44 -0.77 -14.89
CA ALA A 54 -19.76 -1.17 -14.38
C ALA A 54 -20.90 -0.67 -15.30
N GLU A 55 -20.90 0.61 -15.66
CA GLU A 55 -21.88 1.20 -16.59
C GLU A 55 -21.86 0.50 -17.97
N THR A 56 -20.67 0.14 -18.47
CA THR A 56 -20.53 -0.57 -19.75
C THR A 56 -21.15 -1.97 -19.67
N ARG A 57 -21.03 -2.66 -18.53
CA ARG A 57 -21.67 -3.96 -18.31
C ARG A 57 -23.19 -3.84 -18.27
N GLU A 58 -23.72 -2.80 -17.61
CA GLU A 58 -25.16 -2.57 -17.51
C GLU A 58 -25.83 -2.32 -18.86
N ARG A 59 -25.07 -1.84 -19.85
CA ARG A 59 -25.54 -1.67 -21.24
C ARG A 59 -25.73 -3.00 -21.99
N GLY A 60 -25.28 -4.14 -21.46
CA GLY A 60 -25.51 -5.47 -22.03
C GLY A 60 -24.84 -5.69 -23.39
N LEU A 61 -23.74 -4.98 -23.67
CA LEU A 61 -22.96 -5.20 -24.89
C LEU A 61 -22.25 -6.56 -24.84
N PRO A 62 -22.05 -7.23 -26.00
CA PRO A 62 -21.14 -8.37 -26.07
C PRO A 62 -19.76 -7.99 -25.54
N VAL A 63 -19.14 -8.85 -24.73
CA VAL A 63 -17.88 -8.56 -24.03
C VAL A 63 -16.77 -8.08 -24.97
N ALA A 64 -16.65 -8.65 -26.17
CA ALA A 64 -15.68 -8.19 -27.18
C ALA A 64 -15.93 -6.74 -27.65
N GLY A 65 -17.20 -6.36 -27.81
CA GLY A 65 -17.59 -5.00 -28.16
C GLY A 65 -17.34 -4.03 -27.01
N ALA A 66 -17.67 -4.43 -25.78
CA ALA A 66 -17.41 -3.65 -24.58
C ALA A 66 -15.91 -3.40 -24.35
N LEU A 67 -15.07 -4.45 -24.45
CA LEU A 67 -13.62 -4.30 -24.32
C LEU A 67 -13.05 -3.40 -25.42
N THR A 68 -13.53 -3.52 -26.65
CA THR A 68 -13.09 -2.64 -27.76
C THR A 68 -13.43 -1.17 -27.51
N GLU A 69 -14.63 -0.89 -26.95
CA GLU A 69 -15.03 0.46 -26.58
C GLU A 69 -14.12 1.03 -25.49
N LEU A 70 -13.87 0.25 -24.44
CA LEU A 70 -13.00 0.64 -23.32
C LEU A 70 -11.54 0.78 -23.74
N ALA A 71 -11.04 -0.09 -24.63
CA ALA A 71 -9.72 0.00 -25.22
C ALA A 71 -9.51 1.33 -25.96
N ARG A 72 -10.49 1.72 -26.79
CA ARG A 72 -10.46 2.99 -27.49
C ARG A 72 -10.45 4.17 -26.52
N ALA A 73 -11.21 4.07 -25.43
CA ALA A 73 -11.24 5.12 -24.42
C ALA A 73 -9.96 5.19 -23.58
N ALA A 74 -9.25 4.07 -23.37
CA ALA A 74 -7.99 4.03 -22.64
C ALA A 74 -6.84 4.62 -23.45
N GLY A 75 -6.86 4.45 -24.78
CA GLY A 75 -5.87 5.04 -25.69
C GLY A 75 -4.47 4.44 -25.60
N THR A 76 -4.29 3.37 -24.83
CA THR A 76 -3.00 2.71 -24.56
C THR A 76 -2.63 1.62 -25.59
N GLY A 77 -3.51 1.36 -26.55
CA GLY A 77 -3.29 0.38 -27.63
C GLY A 77 -4.36 -0.69 -27.71
N PRO A 78 -4.15 -1.72 -28.54
CA PRO A 78 -5.07 -2.85 -28.65
C PRO A 78 -5.03 -3.73 -27.38
N PRO A 79 -6.09 -4.52 -27.12
CA PRO A 79 -6.07 -5.51 -26.05
C PRO A 79 -4.94 -6.53 -26.20
N VAL A 80 -4.40 -6.96 -25.06
CA VAL A 80 -3.29 -7.91 -24.95
C VAL A 80 -3.81 -9.24 -24.40
N ASP A 81 -3.44 -10.34 -25.05
CA ASP A 81 -3.78 -11.70 -24.63
C ASP A 81 -3.01 -12.13 -23.37
N VAL A 82 -3.69 -12.82 -22.46
CA VAL A 82 -3.09 -13.42 -21.25
C VAL A 82 -3.61 -14.83 -21.00
N SER A 83 -2.93 -15.57 -20.12
CA SER A 83 -3.26 -16.97 -19.82
C SER A 83 -4.56 -17.16 -19.03
N GLY A 84 -5.02 -16.13 -18.31
CA GLY A 84 -6.24 -16.17 -17.49
C GLY A 84 -6.42 -14.92 -16.63
N PRO A 85 -7.52 -14.81 -15.87
CA PRO A 85 -7.81 -13.69 -14.97
C PRO A 85 -6.68 -13.38 -13.97
N GLU A 86 -6.07 -14.43 -13.42
CA GLU A 86 -5.04 -14.39 -12.38
C GLU A 86 -3.78 -13.68 -12.88
N ALA A 87 -3.48 -13.78 -14.18
CA ALA A 87 -2.37 -13.04 -14.77
C ALA A 87 -2.63 -11.52 -14.76
N VAL A 88 -3.88 -11.08 -14.91
CA VAL A 88 -4.25 -9.66 -14.78
C VAL A 88 -4.17 -9.21 -13.32
N GLU A 89 -4.57 -10.06 -12.38
CA GLU A 89 -4.42 -9.75 -10.95
C GLU A 89 -2.94 -9.65 -10.53
N ASP A 90 -2.08 -10.53 -11.03
CA ASP A 90 -0.64 -10.48 -10.79
C ASP A 90 -0.02 -9.20 -11.37
N LEU A 91 -0.44 -8.80 -12.58
CA LEU A 91 -0.08 -7.50 -13.15
C LEU A 91 -0.57 -6.33 -12.27
N ALA A 92 -1.75 -6.44 -11.67
CA ALA A 92 -2.32 -5.44 -10.77
C ALA A 92 -1.58 -5.33 -9.43
N ARG A 93 -1.04 -6.46 -8.94
CA ARG A 93 -0.23 -6.53 -7.71
C ARG A 93 1.24 -6.15 -7.92
N THR A 94 1.73 -6.14 -9.15
CA THR A 94 3.13 -5.87 -9.46
C THR A 94 3.54 -4.45 -9.07
N VAL A 95 4.55 -4.37 -8.20
CA VAL A 95 5.25 -3.14 -7.81
C VAL A 95 6.47 -2.96 -8.71
N THR A 96 6.63 -1.76 -9.24
CA THR A 96 7.73 -1.40 -10.15
C THR A 96 8.74 -0.45 -9.47
N GLU A 97 9.93 -0.31 -10.07
CA GLU A 97 10.92 0.67 -9.62
C GLU A 97 10.43 2.12 -9.73
N ALA A 98 9.51 2.42 -10.65
CA ALA A 98 8.88 3.74 -10.74
C ALA A 98 8.00 4.02 -9.52
N ASP A 99 7.27 3.00 -9.04
CA ASP A 99 6.46 3.11 -7.81
C ASP A 99 7.35 3.32 -6.58
N ASP A 100 8.45 2.56 -6.49
CA ASP A 100 9.44 2.72 -5.41
C ASP A 100 10.04 4.13 -5.41
N ARG A 101 10.42 4.67 -6.58
CA ARG A 101 10.96 6.04 -6.69
C ARG A 101 9.94 7.07 -6.23
N ARG A 102 8.67 6.92 -6.58
CA ARG A 102 7.61 7.86 -6.15
C ARG A 102 7.41 7.82 -4.63
N LEU A 103 7.36 6.63 -4.03
CA LEU A 103 7.29 6.48 -2.58
C LEU A 103 8.47 7.12 -1.86
N LEU A 104 9.67 7.05 -2.44
CA LEU A 104 10.85 7.68 -1.85
C LEU A 104 10.89 9.20 -2.08
N ALA A 105 10.35 9.68 -3.19
CA ALA A 105 10.33 11.10 -3.53
C ALA A 105 9.44 11.94 -2.59
N GLN A 106 8.48 11.31 -1.90
CA GLN A 106 7.60 12.00 -0.96
C GLN A 106 8.23 12.23 0.42
N LEU A 107 9.35 11.55 0.72
CA LEU A 107 10.03 11.72 2.01
C LEU A 107 10.48 13.16 2.14
N ASP A 108 10.11 13.80 3.25
CA ASP A 108 10.43 15.20 3.49
C ASP A 108 11.87 15.34 4.01
N HIS A 109 12.84 15.14 3.12
CA HIS A 109 14.26 15.31 3.44
C HIS A 109 14.62 16.76 3.82
N GLY A 110 13.74 17.73 3.58
CA GLY A 110 13.92 19.13 3.99
C GLY A 110 13.60 19.38 5.47
N ASN A 111 12.78 18.53 6.08
CA ASN A 111 12.39 18.65 7.49
C ASN A 111 13.43 17.99 8.42
N ALA A 112 14.59 18.64 8.55
CA ALA A 112 15.69 18.15 9.39
C ALA A 112 15.28 17.91 10.86
N GLU A 113 14.36 18.71 11.40
CA GLU A 113 13.85 18.55 12.76
C GLU A 113 13.09 17.22 12.93
N ALA A 114 12.22 16.86 11.97
CA ALA A 114 11.49 15.59 12.02
C ALA A 114 12.42 14.38 11.88
N TRP A 115 13.45 14.46 11.02
CA TRP A 115 14.45 13.40 10.90
C TRP A 115 15.29 13.25 12.18
N GLN A 116 15.66 14.37 12.81
CA GLN A 116 16.37 14.35 14.10
C GLN A 116 15.49 13.77 15.20
N GLU A 117 14.22 14.17 15.29
CA GLU A 117 13.28 13.60 16.27
C GLU A 117 13.09 12.10 16.06
N LEU A 118 13.01 11.61 14.82
CA LEU A 118 12.94 10.17 14.54
C LEU A 118 14.19 9.45 15.07
N ALA A 119 15.39 9.98 14.79
CA ALA A 119 16.65 9.41 15.23
C ALA A 119 16.77 9.39 16.76
N ASP A 120 16.47 10.53 17.41
CA ASP A 120 16.59 10.69 18.86
C ASP A 120 15.55 9.87 19.62
N ALA A 121 14.29 9.87 19.17
CA ALA A 121 13.23 9.08 19.78
C ALA A 121 13.52 7.59 19.66
N TYR A 122 14.03 7.13 18.51
CA TYR A 122 14.39 5.74 18.31
C TYR A 122 15.58 5.30 19.16
N ALA A 123 16.64 6.11 19.21
CA ALA A 123 17.82 5.84 20.03
C ALA A 123 17.51 5.82 21.54
N ALA A 124 16.47 6.53 21.97
CA ALA A 124 16.04 6.57 23.36
C ALA A 124 15.13 5.39 23.78
N LEU A 125 14.67 4.53 22.85
CA LEU A 125 13.79 3.41 23.18
C LEU A 125 14.52 2.35 24.02
N THR A 126 13.87 1.97 25.11
CA THR A 126 14.30 0.86 25.97
C THR A 126 13.53 -0.43 25.65
N ASP A 127 13.98 -1.56 26.18
CA ASP A 127 13.25 -2.84 26.07
C ASP A 127 11.88 -2.75 26.76
N ASP A 128 11.77 -2.02 27.88
CA ASP A 128 10.50 -1.78 28.58
C ASP A 128 9.52 -0.95 27.73
N ASP A 129 10.02 -0.01 26.92
CA ASP A 129 9.17 0.76 26.01
C ASP A 129 8.63 -0.08 24.86
N ARG A 130 9.32 -1.18 24.53
CA ARG A 130 9.02 -2.13 23.45
C ARG A 130 8.12 -3.29 23.92
N ASP A 131 8.02 -3.52 25.23
CA ASP A 131 7.10 -4.50 25.83
C ASP A 131 5.66 -3.94 25.86
N VAL A 132 4.93 -4.15 24.76
CA VAL A 132 3.58 -3.62 24.59
C VAL A 132 2.59 -4.37 25.49
N ARG A 133 1.96 -3.63 26.40
CA ARG A 133 0.87 -4.14 27.23
C ARG A 133 -0.45 -4.04 26.47
N TRP A 134 -1.35 -4.95 26.75
CA TRP A 134 -2.70 -4.94 26.20
C TRP A 134 -3.72 -4.68 27.29
N GLY A 135 -4.70 -3.82 27.01
CA GLY A 135 -5.87 -3.56 27.86
C GLY A 135 -7.15 -4.04 27.19
N GLY A 136 -8.27 -3.97 27.90
CA GLY A 136 -9.56 -4.44 27.39
C GLY A 136 -9.66 -5.97 27.36
N GLY A 137 -10.57 -6.51 26.54
CA GLY A 137 -10.87 -7.95 26.48
C GLY A 137 -11.67 -8.49 27.67
N GLU A 138 -11.74 -7.74 28.76
CA GLU A 138 -12.52 -8.06 29.95
C GLU A 138 -13.97 -7.61 29.83
N LYS A 139 -14.85 -8.35 30.52
CA LYS A 139 -16.27 -8.00 30.65
C LYS A 139 -16.42 -6.93 31.72
N ASN A 140 -16.99 -5.78 31.36
CA ASN A 140 -17.20 -4.69 32.29
C ASN A 140 -18.44 -4.95 33.20
N ALA A 141 -18.71 -4.04 34.14
CA ALA A 141 -19.81 -4.14 35.10
C ALA A 141 -21.22 -4.15 34.47
N ASN A 142 -21.38 -3.67 33.22
CA ASN A 142 -22.66 -3.69 32.50
C ASN A 142 -22.81 -4.92 31.57
N GLY A 143 -21.81 -5.80 31.59
CA GLY A 143 -21.81 -7.04 30.82
C GLY A 143 -21.34 -6.90 29.37
N ALA A 144 -20.97 -5.72 28.92
CA ALA A 144 -20.31 -5.53 27.63
C ALA A 144 -18.83 -5.93 27.71
N ILE A 145 -18.30 -6.48 26.63
CA ILE A 145 -16.88 -6.79 26.48
C ILE A 145 -16.26 -5.65 25.69
N GLN A 146 -15.28 -4.96 26.27
CA GLN A 146 -14.48 -3.99 25.53
C GLN A 146 -13.51 -4.76 24.63
N TRP A 147 -13.38 -4.35 23.38
CA TRP A 147 -12.38 -4.94 22.49
C TRP A 147 -10.97 -4.76 23.06
N PRO A 148 -10.08 -5.78 22.98
CA PRO A 148 -8.69 -5.62 23.42
C PRO A 148 -8.00 -4.54 22.59
N TYR A 149 -7.10 -3.78 23.22
CA TYR A 149 -6.33 -2.72 22.56
C TYR A 149 -4.91 -2.64 23.14
N PRO A 150 -3.91 -2.29 22.31
CA PRO A 150 -2.54 -2.10 22.77
C PRO A 150 -2.41 -0.79 23.57
N ILE A 151 -1.53 -0.80 24.56
CA ILE A 151 -1.17 0.34 25.39
C ILE A 151 0.31 0.63 25.15
N TYR A 152 0.58 1.58 24.26
CA TYR A 152 1.94 1.99 23.93
C TYR A 152 2.52 2.96 24.97
N SER A 153 3.82 2.80 25.23
CA SER A 153 4.59 3.77 26.00
C SER A 153 4.68 5.10 25.24
N ARG A 154 4.85 6.21 25.99
CA ARG A 154 5.06 7.53 25.36
C ARG A 154 6.31 7.55 24.47
N PRO A 155 7.46 6.97 24.86
CA PRO A 155 8.64 6.93 23.99
C PRO A 155 8.39 6.19 22.68
N LEU A 156 7.74 5.02 22.71
CA LEU A 156 7.39 4.28 21.49
C LEU A 156 6.49 5.11 20.57
N TRP A 157 5.49 5.79 21.14
CA TRP A 157 4.59 6.62 20.35
C TRP A 157 5.25 7.85 19.73
N ARG A 158 6.34 8.37 20.33
CA ARG A 158 7.14 9.44 19.70
C ARG A 158 7.74 8.98 18.38
N VAL A 159 8.31 7.77 18.33
CA VAL A 159 8.86 7.21 17.09
C VAL A 159 7.79 7.06 16.01
N VAL A 160 6.63 6.48 16.36
CA VAL A 160 5.50 6.32 15.43
C VAL A 160 5.01 7.68 14.92
N THR A 161 4.93 8.68 15.80
CA THR A 161 4.52 10.04 15.42
C THR A 161 5.53 10.69 14.48
N ALA A 162 6.83 10.51 14.71
CA ALA A 162 7.89 11.07 13.87
C ALA A 162 7.84 10.55 12.42
N LEU A 163 7.33 9.33 12.18
CA LEU A 163 7.13 8.78 10.83
C LEU A 163 6.22 9.66 9.95
N TRP A 164 5.24 10.34 10.55
CA TRP A 164 4.40 11.31 9.84
C TRP A 164 5.19 12.57 9.46
N GLY A 165 6.05 13.05 10.36
CA GLY A 165 6.83 14.28 10.17
C GLY A 165 7.86 14.17 9.03
N ILE A 166 8.37 12.96 8.77
CA ILE A 166 9.31 12.70 7.67
C ILE A 166 8.61 12.29 6.36
N GLY A 167 7.28 12.25 6.33
CA GLY A 167 6.51 11.84 5.15
C GLY A 167 6.55 10.33 4.85
N ALA A 168 6.93 9.48 5.80
CA ALA A 168 6.98 8.03 5.59
C ALA A 168 5.58 7.37 5.59
N VAL A 169 4.60 8.00 6.23
CA VAL A 169 3.20 7.57 6.19
C VAL A 169 2.48 8.27 5.04
N THR A 170 2.01 7.50 4.06
CA THR A 170 1.54 8.07 2.79
C THR A 170 0.24 7.48 2.25
N ALA A 171 -0.44 8.25 1.42
CA ALA A 171 -1.54 7.78 0.57
C ALA A 171 -1.06 7.02 -0.68
N GLU A 172 0.20 7.15 -1.08
CA GLU A 172 0.80 6.48 -2.25
C GLU A 172 0.96 4.96 -2.04
N HIS A 173 0.76 4.48 -0.81
CA HIS A 173 0.69 3.06 -0.48
C HIS A 173 -0.69 2.73 0.12
N ARG A 174 -1.39 1.77 -0.49
CA ARG A 174 -2.70 1.29 -0.03
C ARG A 174 -2.55 0.07 0.87
N TRP A 175 -2.38 0.32 2.17
CA TRP A 175 -2.22 -0.75 3.17
C TRP A 175 -3.36 -1.79 3.14
N SER A 176 -4.60 -1.38 2.89
CA SER A 176 -5.76 -2.29 2.85
C SER A 176 -5.73 -3.28 1.68
N ALA A 177 -4.93 -3.00 0.65
CA ALA A 177 -4.80 -3.82 -0.56
C ALA A 177 -3.41 -4.48 -0.65
N SER A 178 -2.57 -4.37 0.38
CA SER A 178 -1.18 -4.86 0.34
C SER A 178 -0.75 -5.34 1.73
N PRO A 179 -0.24 -6.58 1.85
CA PRO A 179 0.30 -7.04 3.12
C PRO A 179 1.54 -6.23 3.53
N PRO A 180 1.88 -6.19 4.83
CA PRO A 180 3.10 -5.54 5.27
C PRO A 180 4.32 -6.24 4.66
N PRO A 181 5.41 -5.49 4.38
CA PRO A 181 6.66 -6.09 3.95
C PRO A 181 7.21 -7.07 4.99
N VAL A 182 7.75 -8.20 4.51
CA VAL A 182 8.45 -9.16 5.36
C VAL A 182 9.90 -8.72 5.52
N VAL A 183 10.41 -8.75 6.74
CA VAL A 183 11.83 -8.48 7.01
C VAL A 183 12.68 -9.57 6.36
N PRO A 184 13.61 -9.25 5.45
CA PRO A 184 14.49 -10.24 4.85
C PRO A 184 15.40 -10.89 5.90
N PRO A 185 15.97 -12.08 5.65
CA PRO A 185 16.92 -12.71 6.56
C PRO A 185 18.16 -11.87 6.87
N SER A 186 18.50 -10.91 6.02
CA SER A 186 19.57 -9.93 6.25
C SER A 186 19.24 -8.90 7.35
N GLY A 187 17.98 -8.84 7.79
CA GLY A 187 17.47 -7.82 8.72
C GLY A 187 17.30 -6.43 8.12
N ARG A 188 17.68 -6.22 6.85
CA ARG A 188 17.65 -4.91 6.20
C ARG A 188 16.51 -4.80 5.21
N LEU A 189 15.59 -3.89 5.46
CA LEU A 189 14.55 -3.52 4.52
C LEU A 189 15.09 -2.62 3.40
N ARG A 190 14.51 -2.73 2.21
CA ARG A 190 14.71 -1.72 1.17
C ARG A 190 14.01 -0.42 1.59
N PRO A 191 14.54 0.77 1.25
CA PRO A 191 13.93 2.03 1.66
C PRO A 191 12.44 2.18 1.30
N ALA A 192 12.03 1.75 0.10
CA ALA A 192 10.63 1.81 -0.31
C ALA A 192 9.74 0.86 0.50
N ASP A 193 10.25 -0.30 0.89
CA ASP A 193 9.53 -1.22 1.78
C ASP A 193 9.42 -0.65 3.19
N ALA A 194 10.41 0.10 3.67
CA ALA A 194 10.28 0.81 4.94
C ALA A 194 9.16 1.86 4.93
N VAL A 195 8.96 2.59 3.82
CA VAL A 195 7.82 3.51 3.65
C VAL A 195 6.47 2.75 3.66
N ARG A 196 6.40 1.59 3.00
CA ARG A 196 5.21 0.73 3.02
C ARG A 196 4.90 0.23 4.43
N ALA A 197 5.93 -0.24 5.15
CA ALA A 197 5.81 -0.67 6.53
C ALA A 197 5.32 0.48 7.42
N ALA A 198 5.93 1.67 7.32
CA ALA A 198 5.50 2.85 8.11
C ALA A 198 4.04 3.20 7.89
N THR A 199 3.60 3.17 6.62
CA THR A 199 2.20 3.39 6.26
C THR A 199 1.28 2.33 6.82
N TYR A 200 1.66 1.04 6.71
CA TYR A 200 0.88 -0.07 7.26
C TYR A 200 0.70 0.08 8.78
N LEU A 201 1.79 0.31 9.52
CA LEU A 201 1.74 0.45 10.98
C LEU A 201 0.88 1.65 11.41
N ALA A 202 1.14 2.82 10.84
CA ALA A 202 0.45 4.03 11.27
C ALA A 202 -1.06 4.01 10.96
N VAL A 203 -1.48 3.29 9.91
CA VAL A 203 -2.90 3.14 9.60
C VAL A 203 -3.56 1.99 10.36
N GLY A 204 -2.88 0.85 10.53
CA GLY A 204 -3.36 -0.27 11.36
C GLY A 204 -3.62 0.15 12.81
N GLU A 205 -2.83 1.07 13.36
CA GLU A 205 -3.08 1.59 14.70
C GLU A 205 -4.35 2.44 14.83
N ARG A 206 -4.86 3.03 13.75
CA ARG A 206 -6.12 3.79 13.82
C ARG A 206 -7.32 2.91 14.16
N VAL A 207 -7.22 1.61 13.92
CA VAL A 207 -8.25 0.61 14.22
C VAL A 207 -7.90 -0.24 15.46
N ASN A 208 -6.83 0.10 16.19
CA ASN A 208 -6.34 -0.60 17.38
C ASN A 208 -6.01 -2.10 17.14
N GLU A 209 -5.48 -2.42 15.96
CA GLU A 209 -5.14 -3.80 15.59
C GLU A 209 -3.86 -4.33 16.27
N GLY A 210 -3.02 -3.46 16.84
CA GLY A 210 -1.75 -3.86 17.44
C GLY A 210 -0.65 -4.12 16.41
N SER A 211 -0.74 -3.52 15.23
CA SER A 211 0.25 -3.64 14.15
C SER A 211 1.65 -3.23 14.59
N VAL A 212 1.80 -2.22 15.45
CA VAL A 212 3.09 -1.79 16.03
C VAL A 212 3.66 -2.86 16.96
N ASP A 213 2.83 -3.51 17.78
CA ASP A 213 3.27 -4.63 18.63
C ASP A 213 3.73 -5.82 17.78
N GLU A 214 2.97 -6.18 16.76
CA GLU A 214 3.38 -7.22 15.80
C GLU A 214 4.70 -6.88 15.09
N ALA A 215 4.88 -5.62 14.70
CA ALA A 215 6.10 -5.16 14.05
C ALA A 215 7.32 -5.17 14.98
N LEU A 216 7.14 -4.86 16.26
CA LEU A 216 8.18 -5.01 17.27
C LEU A 216 8.58 -6.48 17.43
N ARG A 217 7.60 -7.38 17.56
CA ARG A 217 7.84 -8.83 17.72
C ARG A 217 8.50 -9.48 16.50
N SER A 218 8.19 -9.01 15.30
CA SER A 218 8.78 -9.52 14.05
C SER A 218 10.11 -8.85 13.66
N GLY A 219 10.53 -7.80 14.38
CA GLY A 219 11.69 -6.97 14.03
C GLY A 219 11.46 -6.03 12.84
N LEU A 220 10.23 -5.99 12.30
CA LEU A 220 9.85 -5.08 11.22
C LEU A 220 10.00 -3.61 11.61
N PHE A 221 9.65 -3.29 12.87
CA PHE A 221 9.75 -1.93 13.39
C PHE A 221 11.19 -1.39 13.31
N ASP A 222 12.15 -2.17 13.81
CA ASP A 222 13.56 -1.77 13.81
C ASP A 222 14.15 -1.72 12.40
N ALA A 223 13.88 -2.73 11.56
CA ALA A 223 14.34 -2.76 10.18
C ALA A 223 13.81 -1.58 9.37
N MET A 224 12.56 -1.16 9.63
CA MET A 224 11.93 -0.01 8.99
C MET A 224 12.61 1.30 9.39
N VAL A 225 12.74 1.58 10.70
CA VAL A 225 13.33 2.84 11.16
C VAL A 225 14.79 2.96 10.70
N ALA A 226 15.57 1.88 10.81
CA ALA A 226 16.95 1.85 10.34
C ALA A 226 17.06 2.15 8.84
N ALA A 227 16.22 1.54 8.00
CA ALA A 227 16.24 1.76 6.56
C ALA A 227 15.86 3.19 6.16
N LEU A 228 14.95 3.84 6.91
CA LEU A 228 14.57 5.24 6.68
C LEU A 228 15.71 6.20 7.06
N LEU A 229 16.35 5.99 8.22
CA LEU A 229 17.48 6.80 8.66
C LEU A 229 18.69 6.65 7.71
N ASP A 230 19.03 5.42 7.32
CA ASP A 230 20.08 5.14 6.32
C ASP A 230 19.80 5.88 5.01
N ARG A 231 18.53 5.88 4.55
CA ARG A 231 18.12 6.58 3.33
C ARG A 231 18.32 8.09 3.44
N HIS A 232 17.98 8.70 4.57
CA HIS A 232 18.15 10.13 4.77
C HIS A 232 19.63 10.53 4.76
N ILE A 233 20.48 9.77 5.43
CA ILE A 233 21.94 9.98 5.43
C ILE A 233 22.50 9.89 4.01
N ALA A 234 22.10 8.86 3.26
CA ALA A 234 22.52 8.67 1.86
C ALA A 234 22.01 9.75 0.90
N HIS A 235 20.93 10.45 1.23
CA HIS A 235 20.44 11.60 0.45
C HIS A 235 21.23 12.89 0.75
N ALA A 236 21.77 13.03 1.96
CA ALA A 236 22.53 14.19 2.39
C ALA A 236 24.03 14.15 2.02
N SER A 237 24.52 12.99 1.58
CA SER A 237 25.92 12.73 1.17
C SER A 237 26.13 12.99 -0.32
#